data_AF-A0A1D3RNZ6-F1
#
_entry.id   AF-A0A1D3RNZ6-F1
#
_cell.length_a   1.000
_cell.length_b   1.000
_cell.length_c   1.000
_cell.angle_alpha   90.00
_cell.angle_beta   90.00
_cell.angle_gamma   90.00
#
_symmetry.space_group_name_H-M   'P 1'
#
loop_
_entity.id
_entity.type
_entity.pdbx_description
1 polymer ?
#
loop_
_entity_poly.entity_id
_entity_poly.type
_entity_poly.pdbx_seq_one_letter_code
_entity_poly.pdbx_strand_id
1 'polypeptide(L)'
;MLSERRDEDAATAFFKQAINNNGFPDKVVMDKSGANYAGLANINLLLILVGFATMIDICQVKYLNNIIEQDHRFIKKITKPMMGFKAFHSAQATIAGIETAHMIRKGQLSEENMPAYKQFMALAG
;
A
#
# COMPACT_ATOMS: atom_id res chain seq x y z
N MET A 1 -0.45 -5.31 1.98
CA MET A 1 -0.40 -6.31 3.07
C MET A 1 -0.61 -5.62 4.42
N LEU A 2 -1.47 -6.18 5.27
CA LEU A 2 -1.58 -5.78 6.68
C LEU A 2 -0.49 -6.53 7.48
N SER A 3 0.13 -5.88 8.45
CA SER A 3 1.11 -6.52 9.35
C SER A 3 0.74 -6.26 10.82
N GLU A 4 0.97 -7.26 11.68
CA GLU A 4 0.79 -7.12 13.13
C GLU A 4 1.80 -6.16 13.75
N ARG A 5 3.01 -6.14 13.18
CA ARG A 5 4.11 -5.25 13.59
C ARG A 5 4.43 -4.24 12.50
N ARG A 6 4.89 -3.06 12.93
CA ARG A 6 5.34 -1.97 12.04
C ARG A 6 6.84 -1.80 12.13
N ASP A 7 7.56 -2.92 12.02
CA ASP A 7 9.01 -3.00 12.06
C ASP A 7 9.62 -2.96 10.65
N GLU A 8 10.94 -2.97 10.60
CA GLU A 8 11.74 -2.93 9.37
C GLU A 8 11.43 -4.11 8.43
N ASP A 9 11.26 -5.31 8.99
CA ASP A 9 10.95 -6.52 8.21
C ASP A 9 9.59 -6.38 7.52
N ALA A 10 8.56 -5.93 8.26
CA ALA A 10 7.24 -5.68 7.70
C ALA A 10 7.28 -4.60 6.60
N ALA A 11 8.03 -3.52 6.81
CA ALA A 11 8.21 -2.48 5.80
C ALA A 11 8.92 -2.99 4.55
N THR A 12 10.00 -3.77 4.71
CA THR A 12 10.74 -4.38 3.60
C THR A 12 9.82 -5.29 2.77
N ALA A 13 9.05 -6.16 3.44
CA ALA A 13 8.10 -7.06 2.78
C ALA A 13 7.01 -6.28 2.03
N PHE A 14 6.50 -5.21 2.64
CA PHE A 14 5.52 -4.32 2.00
C PHE A 14 6.07 -3.70 0.70
N PHE A 15 7.27 -3.13 0.72
CA PHE A 15 7.85 -2.53 -0.49
C PHE A 15 8.16 -3.57 -1.57
N LYS A 16 8.64 -4.77 -1.22
CA LYS A 16 8.81 -5.87 -2.19
C LYS A 16 7.49 -6.20 -2.90
N GLN A 17 6.42 -6.35 -2.13
CA GLN A 17 5.10 -6.64 -2.70
C GLN A 17 4.59 -5.48 -3.56
N ALA A 18 4.75 -4.23 -3.11
CA ALA A 18 4.30 -3.06 -3.85
C ALA A 18 5.02 -2.93 -5.21
N ILE A 19 6.34 -3.15 -5.24
CA ILE A 19 7.15 -3.13 -6.47
C ILE A 19 6.75 -4.26 -7.41
N ASN A 20 6.54 -5.48 -6.88
CA ASN A 20 6.10 -6.62 -7.69
C ASN A 20 4.73 -6.38 -8.35
N ASN A 21 3.82 -5.70 -7.65
CA ASN A 21 2.46 -5.46 -8.15
C ASN A 21 2.34 -4.24 -9.08
N ASN A 22 3.19 -3.21 -8.90
CA ASN A 22 3.02 -1.92 -9.57
C ASN A 22 4.21 -1.53 -10.49
N GLY A 23 5.25 -2.36 -10.54
CA GLY A 23 6.48 -2.06 -11.25
C GLY A 23 7.51 -1.32 -10.38
N PHE A 24 8.71 -1.16 -10.95
CA PHE A 24 9.85 -0.58 -10.26
C PHE A 24 9.84 0.96 -10.34
N PRO A 25 9.78 1.69 -9.20
CA PRO A 25 9.69 3.14 -9.20
C PRO A 25 11.06 3.82 -9.19
N ASP A 26 11.18 4.98 -9.82
CA ASP A 26 12.38 5.83 -9.72
C ASP A 26 12.46 6.55 -8.36
N LYS A 27 11.31 6.98 -7.82
CA LYS A 27 11.18 7.74 -6.57
C LYS A 27 10.06 7.16 -5.72
N VAL A 28 10.30 7.06 -4.41
CA VAL A 28 9.27 6.72 -3.43
C VAL A 28 9.15 7.84 -2.40
N VAL A 29 7.93 8.38 -2.30
CA VAL A 29 7.57 9.34 -1.26
C VAL A 29 7.12 8.56 -0.03
N MET A 30 7.61 8.94 1.13
CA MET A 30 7.19 8.34 2.39
C MET A 30 7.17 9.35 3.54
N ASP A 31 6.55 8.93 4.64
CA ASP A 31 6.57 9.66 5.91
C ASP A 31 7.96 9.61 6.58
N LYS A 32 8.09 10.20 7.76
CA LYS A 32 9.34 10.17 8.54
C LYS A 32 9.51 8.90 9.39
N SER A 33 8.87 7.80 9.02
CA SER A 33 8.97 6.53 9.74
C SER A 33 10.35 5.88 9.52
N GLY A 34 11.04 5.54 10.62
CA GLY A 34 12.33 4.86 10.57
C GLY A 34 12.25 3.46 9.94
N ALA A 35 11.19 2.70 10.25
CA ALA A 35 10.97 1.36 9.69
C ALA A 35 10.77 1.40 8.17
N ASN A 36 10.00 2.37 7.66
CA ASN A 36 9.80 2.54 6.22
C ASN A 36 11.12 2.89 5.51
N TYR A 37 11.97 3.70 6.15
CA TYR A 37 13.24 4.13 5.57
C TYR A 37 14.20 2.94 5.50
N ALA A 38 14.33 2.20 6.60
CA ALA A 38 15.12 0.97 6.65
C ALA A 38 14.62 -0.05 5.61
N GLY A 39 13.29 -0.19 5.48
CA GLY A 39 12.68 -1.05 4.47
C GLY A 39 13.12 -0.73 3.04
N LEU A 40 13.04 0.54 2.61
CA LEU A 40 13.53 0.95 1.29
C LEU A 40 15.05 0.91 1.17
N ALA A 41 15.79 1.20 2.24
CA ALA A 41 17.25 1.08 2.25
C ALA A 41 17.68 -0.37 2.01
N ASN A 42 16.97 -1.35 2.59
CA ASN A 42 17.19 -2.77 2.34
C ASN A 42 16.92 -3.15 0.88
N ILE A 43 15.89 -2.57 0.25
CA ILE A 43 15.63 -2.76 -1.19
C ILE A 43 16.80 -2.22 -2.01
N ASN A 44 17.25 -0.99 -1.74
CA ASN A 44 18.40 -0.40 -2.44
C ASN A 44 19.69 -1.22 -2.24
N LEU A 45 19.93 -1.74 -1.03
CA LEU A 45 21.07 -2.62 -0.77
C LEU A 45 20.99 -3.91 -1.60
N LEU A 46 19.81 -4.53 -1.69
CA LEU A 46 19.61 -5.72 -2.52
C LEU A 46 19.89 -5.42 -4.00
N LEU A 47 19.46 -4.27 -4.51
CA LEU A 47 19.73 -3.85 -5.89
C LEU A 47 21.22 -3.71 -6.18
N ILE A 48 21.99 -3.12 -5.24
CA ILE A 48 23.45 -3.05 -5.35
C ILE A 48 24.06 -4.45 -5.42
N LEU A 49 23.62 -5.35 -4.53
CA LEU A 49 24.15 -6.71 -4.45
C LEU A 49 23.87 -7.53 -5.72
N VAL A 50 22.74 -7.30 -6.38
CA VAL A 50 22.40 -7.95 -7.66
C VAL A 50 22.95 -7.21 -8.88
N GLY A 51 23.73 -6.14 -8.69
CA GLY A 51 24.44 -5.43 -9.76
C GLY A 51 23.60 -4.40 -10.54
N PHE A 52 22.46 -3.97 -9.99
CA PHE A 52 21.70 -2.86 -10.59
C PHE A 52 22.41 -1.53 -10.35
N ALA A 53 22.47 -0.71 -11.40
CA ALA A 53 23.09 0.61 -11.35
C ALA A 53 22.13 1.73 -10.88
N THR A 54 20.84 1.42 -10.75
CA THR A 54 19.81 2.38 -10.35
C THR A 54 19.27 2.03 -8.97
N MET A 55 19.04 3.08 -8.16
CA MET A 55 18.42 2.98 -6.85
C MET A 55 17.11 3.75 -6.83
N ILE A 56 16.27 3.42 -5.86
CA ILE A 56 15.05 4.17 -5.59
C ILE A 56 15.42 5.40 -4.77
N ASP A 57 15.05 6.58 -5.27
CA ASP A 57 15.19 7.84 -4.55
C ASP A 57 14.14 7.95 -3.44
N ILE A 58 14.58 8.01 -2.18
CA ILE A 58 13.70 8.11 -1.00
C ILE A 58 13.41 9.58 -0.70
N CYS A 59 12.13 9.98 -0.78
CA CYS A 59 11.69 11.35 -0.61
C CYS A 59 10.82 11.54 0.65
N GLN A 60 11.27 12.38 1.59
CA GLN A 60 10.53 12.71 2.82
C GLN A 60 10.05 14.17 2.83
N VAL A 61 9.15 14.50 1.90
CA VAL A 61 8.66 15.87 1.72
C VAL A 61 7.25 16.04 2.29
N LYS A 62 7.07 17.02 3.19
CA LYS A 62 5.80 17.25 3.92
C LYS A 62 4.59 17.38 3.01
N TYR A 63 4.69 18.15 1.92
CA TYR A 63 3.55 18.36 1.04
C TYR A 63 3.13 17.08 0.29
N LEU A 64 4.10 16.25 -0.13
CA LEU A 64 3.82 14.97 -0.78
C LEU A 64 3.23 13.98 0.23
N ASN A 65 3.70 14.00 1.47
CA ASN A 65 3.12 13.20 2.55
C ASN A 65 1.64 13.58 2.80
N ASN A 66 1.25 14.85 2.69
CA ASN A 66 -0.16 15.25 2.80
C ASN A 66 -1.05 14.61 1.73
N ILE A 67 -0.52 14.35 0.53
CA ILE A 67 -1.26 13.68 -0.55
C ILE A 67 -1.47 12.19 -0.20
N ILE A 68 -0.44 11.52 0.33
CA ILE A 68 -0.55 10.14 0.82
C ILE A 68 -1.57 10.06 1.96
N GLU A 69 -1.47 10.97 2.94
CA GLU A 69 -2.42 11.06 4.04
C GLU A 69 -3.85 11.33 3.57
N GLN A 70 -4.01 12.07 2.47
CA GLN A 70 -5.29 12.31 1.86
C GLN A 70 -5.91 11.05 1.28
N ASP A 71 -5.13 10.22 0.60
CA ASP A 71 -5.63 8.98 0.04
C ASP A 71 -6.12 8.02 1.15
N HIS A 72 -5.41 7.99 2.28
CA HIS A 72 -5.82 7.21 3.45
C HIS A 72 -7.12 7.69 4.13
N ARG A 73 -7.60 8.92 3.87
CA ARG A 73 -8.78 9.47 4.55
C ARG A 73 -10.04 8.64 4.33
N PHE A 74 -10.19 8.03 3.15
CA PHE A 74 -11.36 7.21 2.85
C PHE A 74 -11.42 5.96 3.74
N ILE A 75 -10.32 5.20 3.77
CA ILE A 75 -10.21 3.99 4.60
C ILE A 75 -10.36 4.34 6.08
N LYS A 76 -9.70 5.40 6.55
CA LYS A 76 -9.83 5.88 7.94
C LYS A 76 -11.25 6.29 8.29
N LYS A 77 -11.98 6.94 7.37
CA LYS A 77 -13.38 7.35 7.60
C LYS A 77 -14.30 6.15 7.84
N ILE A 78 -14.11 5.07 7.11
CA ILE A 78 -14.92 3.85 7.24
C ILE A 78 -14.52 3.06 8.49
N THR A 79 -13.22 2.93 8.75
CA THR A 79 -12.70 2.09 9.85
C THR A 79 -12.79 2.75 11.24
N LYS A 80 -12.73 4.07 11.33
CA LYS A 80 -12.78 4.81 12.61
C LYS A 80 -14.03 4.51 13.48
N PRO A 81 -15.27 4.49 12.95
CA PRO A 81 -16.44 4.16 13.76
C PRO A 81 -16.53 2.69 14.19
N MET A 82 -15.72 1.79 13.63
CA MET A 82 -15.72 0.37 13.96
C MET A 82 -15.04 0.05 15.31
N MET A 83 -14.42 1.04 15.97
CA MET A 83 -13.68 0.89 17.23
C MET A 83 -12.55 -0.15 17.19
N GLY A 84 -11.95 -0.34 16.00
CA GLY A 84 -10.87 -1.28 15.76
C GLY A 84 -11.33 -2.72 15.51
N PHE A 85 -10.43 -3.51 14.93
CA PHE A 85 -10.72 -4.92 14.62
C PHE A 85 -10.35 -5.83 15.79
N LYS A 86 -11.17 -6.85 16.05
CA LYS A 86 -10.94 -7.83 17.13
C LYS A 86 -10.04 -8.99 16.75
N ALA A 87 -9.87 -9.22 15.44
CA ALA A 87 -9.01 -10.28 14.92
C ALA A 87 -8.31 -9.81 13.64
N PHE A 88 -7.06 -10.26 13.46
CA PHE A 88 -6.20 -9.81 12.37
C PHE A 88 -6.72 -10.28 10.99
N HIS A 89 -7.14 -11.54 10.88
CA HIS A 89 -7.72 -12.08 9.64
C HIS A 89 -8.96 -11.27 9.20
N SER A 90 -9.83 -10.90 10.15
CA SER A 90 -11.01 -10.08 9.86
C SER A 90 -10.63 -8.66 9.44
N ALA A 91 -9.60 -8.08 10.07
CA ALA A 91 -9.06 -6.78 9.69
C ALA A 91 -8.54 -6.78 8.26
N GLN A 92 -7.74 -7.80 7.91
CA GLN A 92 -7.17 -7.96 6.58
C GLN A 92 -8.25 -8.09 5.51
N ALA A 93 -9.23 -8.99 5.71
CA ALA A 93 -10.34 -9.18 4.77
C ALA A 93 -11.19 -7.91 4.62
N THR A 94 -11.49 -7.22 5.72
CA THR A 94 -12.31 -6.00 5.70
C THR A 94 -11.59 -4.85 4.99
N ILE A 95 -10.31 -4.63 5.28
CA ILE A 95 -9.51 -3.58 4.63
C ILE A 95 -9.39 -3.88 3.14
N ALA A 96 -9.11 -5.13 2.74
CA ALA A 96 -9.03 -5.52 1.33
C ALA A 96 -10.36 -5.28 0.59
N GLY A 97 -11.50 -5.58 1.22
CA GLY A 97 -12.82 -5.29 0.64
C GLY A 97 -13.07 -3.78 0.48
N ILE A 98 -12.72 -2.97 1.48
CA ILE A 98 -12.83 -1.50 1.41
C ILE A 98 -11.94 -0.93 0.30
N GLU A 99 -10.69 -1.40 0.19
CA GLU A 99 -9.75 -1.00 -0.86
C GLU A 99 -10.28 -1.36 -2.25
N THR A 100 -10.78 -2.60 -2.42
CA THR A 100 -11.36 -3.06 -3.68
C THR A 100 -12.54 -2.19 -4.11
N ALA A 101 -13.48 -1.93 -3.21
CA ALA A 101 -14.62 -1.06 -3.50
C ALA A 101 -14.18 0.38 -3.87
N HIS A 102 -13.12 0.89 -3.23
CA HIS A 102 -12.57 2.21 -3.54
C HIS A 102 -11.87 2.25 -4.91
N MET A 103 -11.14 1.21 -5.29
CA MET A 103 -10.52 1.07 -6.61
C MET A 103 -11.57 1.01 -7.72
N ILE A 104 -12.64 0.23 -7.53
CA ILE A 104 -13.80 0.19 -8.44
C ILE A 104 -14.39 1.60 -8.60
N ARG A 105 -14.63 2.31 -7.48
CA ARG A 105 -15.18 3.66 -7.50
C ARG A 105 -14.29 4.67 -8.22
N LYS A 106 -12.95 4.48 -8.17
CA LYS A 106 -11.98 5.33 -8.88
C LYS A 106 -11.79 4.94 -10.35
N GLY A 107 -12.39 3.84 -10.83
CA GLY A 107 -12.16 3.32 -12.18
C GLY A 107 -10.73 2.79 -12.37
N GLN A 108 -10.06 2.36 -11.28
CA GLN A 108 -8.71 1.82 -11.35
C GLN A 108 -8.67 0.35 -11.81
N LEU A 109 -9.84 -0.28 -11.94
CA LEU A 109 -10.00 -1.63 -12.44
C LEU A 109 -10.51 -1.56 -13.87
N SER A 110 -9.88 -2.33 -14.74
CA SER A 110 -9.91 -2.23 -16.21
C SER A 110 -11.21 -2.69 -16.90
N GLU A 111 -12.34 -2.71 -16.20
CA GLU A 111 -13.61 -3.19 -16.77
C GLU A 111 -14.62 -2.05 -16.95
N GLU A 112 -14.35 -1.19 -17.94
CA GLU A 112 -15.11 0.05 -18.22
C GLU A 112 -16.62 -0.16 -18.48
N ASN A 113 -17.08 -1.40 -18.69
CA ASN A 113 -18.47 -1.71 -19.02
C ASN A 113 -19.18 -2.61 -18.00
N MET A 114 -18.56 -2.92 -16.86
CA MET A 114 -19.17 -3.76 -15.83
C MET A 114 -19.71 -2.90 -14.68
N PRO A 115 -20.97 -3.10 -14.23
CA PRO A 115 -21.47 -2.46 -13.02
C PRO A 115 -20.60 -2.76 -11.80
N ALA A 116 -20.38 -1.77 -10.93
CA ALA A 116 -19.48 -1.87 -9.78
C ALA A 116 -19.72 -3.10 -8.88
N TYR A 117 -20.97 -3.50 -8.65
CA TYR A 117 -21.28 -4.67 -7.83
C TYR A 117 -20.84 -5.99 -8.49
N LYS A 118 -20.89 -6.09 -9.83
CA LYS A 118 -20.44 -7.28 -10.56
C LYS A 118 -18.92 -7.36 -10.55
N GLN A 119 -18.22 -6.24 -10.72
CA GLN A 119 -16.76 -6.19 -10.59
C GLN A 119 -16.33 -6.63 -9.18
N PHE A 120 -17.02 -6.16 -8.15
CA PHE A 120 -16.75 -6.55 -6.77
C PHE A 120 -16.97 -8.06 -6.55
N MET A 121 -18.09 -8.61 -7.04
CA MET A 121 -18.36 -10.05 -6.93
C MET A 121 -17.33 -10.90 -7.68
N ALA A 122 -16.86 -10.46 -8.85
CA ALA A 122 -15.84 -11.17 -9.62
C ALA A 122 -14.49 -11.25 -8.87
N LEU A 123 -14.20 -10.28 -8.01
CA LEU A 123 -12.97 -10.21 -7.21
C LEU A 123 -13.10 -10.83 -5.81
N ALA A 124 -14.32 -11.13 -5.36
CA ALA A 124 -14.61 -11.61 -4.01
C ALA A 124 -14.62 -13.16 -3.89
N GLY A 125 -14.06 -13.87 -4.88
CA GLY A 125 -13.97 -15.33 -4.94
C GLY A 125 -12.79 -15.92 -4.20
#